data_AF-A0A645IJU4-F1
#
_entry.id   AF-A0A645IJU4-F1
#
_cell.length_a   1.000
_cell.length_b   1.000
_cell.length_c   1.000
_cell.angle_alpha   90.00
_cell.angle_beta   90.00
_cell.angle_gamma   90.00
#
_symmetry.space_group_name_H-M   'P 1'
#
loop_
_entity.id
_entity.type
_entity.pdbx_description
1 polymer ?
#
loop_
_entity_poly.entity_id
_entity_poly.type
_entity_poly.pdbx_seq_one_letter_code
_entity_poly.pdbx_strand_id
1 'polypeptide(L)'
;MTPQDAASTNETKRGTSNGPGNSFDKNNYRLAYEVQKNLISLTRTEDRGVKHARFFVLRNSICPAILVETGFITHTTEGPQLAQSTYQDKIVSGISAGISSYAKIMRPQETSKSHR
;
A
#
# COMPACT_ATOMS: atom_id res chain seq x y z
N MET A 1 -0.20 6.97 -1.19
CA MET A 1 -1.39 7.82 -1.00
C MET A 1 -1.17 9.22 -1.55
N THR A 2 -2.19 9.93 -1.99
CA THR A 2 -2.05 11.31 -2.46
C THR A 2 -2.62 12.27 -1.41
N PRO A 3 -1.79 12.95 -0.61
CA PRO A 3 -2.24 14.07 0.19
C PRO A 3 -2.85 15.12 -0.73
N GLN A 4 -3.80 15.86 -0.19
CA GLN A 4 -4.15 17.16 -0.74
C GLN A 4 -2.84 17.97 -0.85
N ASP A 5 -2.59 18.53 -2.04
CA ASP A 5 -1.46 19.44 -2.33
C ASP A 5 -0.04 18.84 -2.44
N ALA A 6 0.12 17.51 -2.55
CA ALA A 6 1.44 16.93 -2.82
C ALA A 6 1.93 17.24 -4.26
N ALA A 7 3.23 17.42 -4.48
CA ALA A 7 3.77 17.59 -5.84
C ALA A 7 3.91 16.24 -6.58
N SER A 8 3.68 16.22 -7.89
CA SER A 8 3.88 15.05 -8.76
C SER A 8 5.23 15.16 -9.49
N THR A 9 6.00 14.07 -9.55
CA THR A 9 7.38 14.02 -10.09
C THR A 9 7.50 14.43 -11.57
N ASN A 10 6.39 14.54 -12.31
CA ASN A 10 6.39 14.90 -13.75
C ASN A 10 5.92 16.33 -14.07
N GLU A 11 5.62 17.19 -13.09
CA GLU A 11 5.16 18.56 -13.40
C GLU A 11 6.31 19.58 -13.37
N THR A 12 6.74 20.00 -14.56
CA THR A 12 7.75 21.06 -14.81
C THR A 12 7.26 22.48 -14.51
N LYS A 13 6.02 22.63 -14.02
CA LYS A 13 5.52 23.90 -13.48
C LYS A 13 5.31 23.74 -11.99
N ARG A 14 5.85 24.68 -11.22
CA ARG A 14 5.54 24.92 -9.81
C ARG A 14 4.09 25.42 -9.71
N GLY A 15 3.15 24.59 -10.13
CA GLY A 15 1.72 24.81 -10.09
C GLY A 15 1.18 24.06 -8.88
N THR A 16 0.52 24.79 -8.00
CA THR A 16 -0.45 24.27 -7.05
C THR A 16 -1.49 23.45 -7.82
N SER A 17 -1.23 22.17 -8.08
CA SER A 17 -2.21 21.29 -8.71
C SER A 17 -3.21 20.85 -7.64
N ASN A 18 -4.12 21.78 -7.34
CA ASN A 18 -5.28 21.69 -6.43
C ASN A 18 -6.33 20.68 -6.94
N GLY A 19 -5.90 19.50 -7.41
CA GLY A 19 -6.79 18.41 -7.79
C GLY A 19 -6.98 17.47 -6.60
N PRO A 20 -8.23 17.12 -6.23
CA PRO A 20 -8.48 16.27 -5.06
C PRO A 20 -7.71 14.95 -5.19
N GLY A 21 -7.07 14.54 -4.08
CA GLY A 21 -6.49 13.21 -3.95
C GLY A 21 -7.57 12.12 -3.97
N ASN A 22 -7.18 10.88 -3.75
CA ASN A 22 -8.14 9.79 -3.64
C ASN A 22 -9.06 10.03 -2.41
N SER A 23 -10.37 10.01 -2.59
CA SER A 23 -11.37 10.30 -1.54
C SER A 23 -11.36 9.31 -0.38
N PHE A 24 -10.72 8.15 -0.53
CA PHE A 24 -10.56 7.11 0.47
C PHE A 24 -9.23 7.20 1.22
N ASP A 25 -8.63 8.39 1.36
CA ASP A 25 -7.29 8.58 1.91
C ASP A 25 -7.04 7.82 3.23
N LYS A 26 -7.95 7.93 4.22
CA LYS A 26 -7.83 7.17 5.48
C LYS A 26 -7.78 5.65 5.28
N ASN A 27 -8.62 5.12 4.38
CA ASN A 27 -8.67 3.69 4.08
C ASN A 27 -7.45 3.25 3.26
N ASN A 28 -6.94 4.11 2.38
CA ASN A 28 -5.68 3.88 1.67
C ASN A 28 -4.52 3.73 2.65
N TYR A 29 -4.46 4.58 3.68
CA TYR A 29 -3.40 4.52 4.69
C TYR A 29 -3.48 3.23 5.48
N ARG A 30 -4.70 2.88 5.91
CA ARG A 30 -4.93 1.66 6.66
C ARG A 30 -4.55 0.42 5.83
N LEU A 31 -4.96 0.36 4.57
CA LEU A 31 -4.59 -0.72 3.66
C LEU A 31 -3.08 -0.78 3.44
N ALA A 32 -2.43 0.36 3.19
CA ALA A 32 -0.98 0.43 2.99
C ALA A 32 -0.21 -0.04 4.23
N TYR A 33 -0.64 0.38 5.42
CA TYR A 33 -0.02 -0.01 6.68
C TYR A 33 -0.13 -1.52 6.92
N GLU A 34 -1.31 -2.11 6.75
CA GLU A 34 -1.50 -3.55 6.97
C GLU A 34 -0.71 -4.39 5.94
N VAL A 35 -0.65 -3.95 4.68
CA VAL A 35 0.17 -4.61 3.65
C VAL A 35 1.66 -4.48 3.95
N GLN A 36 2.16 -3.28 4.26
CA GLN A 36 3.56 -3.05 4.59
C GLN A 36 4.01 -3.90 5.77
N LYS A 37 3.26 -3.87 6.87
CA LYS A 37 3.56 -4.64 8.09
C LYS A 37 3.71 -6.14 7.82
N ASN A 38 2.77 -6.72 7.06
CA ASN A 38 2.80 -8.16 6.77
C ASN A 38 3.89 -8.52 5.76
N LEU A 39 4.15 -7.65 4.79
CA LEU A 39 5.23 -7.84 3.81
C LEU A 39 6.59 -7.90 4.50
N ILE A 40 6.91 -6.91 5.36
CA ILE A 40 8.17 -6.87 6.12
C ILE A 40 8.31 -8.08 7.04
N SER A 41 7.23 -8.52 7.68
CA SER A 41 7.27 -9.69 8.57
C SER A 41 7.67 -10.99 7.84
N LEU A 42 7.33 -11.14 6.56
CA LEU A 42 7.60 -12.36 5.80
C LEU A 42 8.87 -12.29 4.95
N THR A 43 9.16 -11.14 4.35
CA THR A 43 10.36 -10.97 3.52
C THR A 43 11.60 -10.66 4.35
N ARG A 44 11.42 -10.07 5.54
CA ARG A 44 12.50 -9.55 6.41
C ARG A 44 13.40 -8.51 5.72
N THR A 45 12.87 -7.85 4.69
CA THR A 45 13.57 -6.75 4.03
C THR A 45 13.53 -5.47 4.87
N GLU A 46 14.28 -4.47 4.45
CA GLU A 46 14.27 -3.14 5.06
C GLU A 46 12.88 -2.50 4.97
N ASP A 47 12.39 -1.97 6.10
CA ASP A 47 11.12 -1.23 6.14
C ASP A 47 11.31 0.22 5.67
N ARG A 48 10.88 0.51 4.45
CA ARG A 48 10.94 1.85 3.84
C ARG A 48 9.67 2.70 4.08
N GLY A 49 8.73 2.17 4.86
CA GLY A 49 7.50 2.83 5.28
C GLY A 49 6.48 3.07 4.15
N VAL A 50 5.34 3.63 4.55
CA VAL A 50 4.27 4.03 3.64
C VAL A 50 4.54 5.43 3.13
N LYS A 51 4.58 5.58 1.80
CA LYS A 51 4.84 6.87 1.15
C LYS A 51 3.62 7.46 0.47
N HIS A 52 3.64 8.78 0.41
CA HIS A 52 2.65 9.57 -0.30
C HIS A 52 3.15 9.94 -1.71
N ALA A 53 2.35 9.66 -2.74
CA ALA A 53 2.64 9.92 -4.15
C ALA A 53 1.34 10.15 -4.94
N ARG A 54 1.44 10.90 -6.05
CA ARG A 54 0.33 11.28 -6.96
C ARG A 54 0.27 10.46 -8.22
N PHE A 55 0.52 9.15 -8.11
CA PHE A 55 0.42 8.27 -9.26
C PHE A 55 -1.02 8.24 -9.80
N PHE A 56 -1.15 8.37 -11.11
CA PHE A 56 -2.44 8.41 -11.81
C PHE A 56 -3.35 7.23 -11.41
N VAL A 57 -2.76 6.04 -11.28
CA VAL A 57 -3.45 4.80 -10.90
C VAL A 57 -4.06 4.84 -9.50
N LEU A 58 -3.53 5.66 -8.60
CA LEU A 58 -4.07 5.79 -7.23
C LEU A 58 -5.08 6.94 -7.14
N ARG A 59 -4.85 8.03 -7.89
CA ARG A 59 -5.63 9.27 -7.77
C ARG A 59 -7.10 9.08 -8.17
N ASN A 60 -7.36 8.38 -9.27
CA ASN A 60 -8.70 8.24 -9.85
C ASN A 60 -9.41 6.93 -9.47
N SER A 61 -8.90 6.21 -8.47
CA SER A 61 -9.52 4.96 -8.02
C SER A 61 -10.84 5.23 -7.28
N ILE A 62 -11.89 4.50 -7.66
CA ILE A 62 -13.23 4.57 -7.04
C ILE A 62 -13.32 3.76 -5.73
N CYS A 63 -12.22 3.17 -5.28
CA CYS A 63 -12.10 2.42 -4.03
C CYS A 63 -10.71 2.65 -3.38
N PRO A 64 -10.49 2.17 -2.15
CA PRO A 64 -9.18 2.23 -1.53
C PRO A 64 -8.10 1.55 -2.39
N ALA A 65 -6.97 2.23 -2.64
CA ALA A 65 -5.91 1.79 -3.54
C ALA A 65 -4.51 2.10 -3.02
N ILE A 66 -3.57 1.19 -3.27
CA ILE A 66 -2.15 1.30 -2.94
C ILE A 66 -1.29 0.81 -4.11
N LEU A 67 -0.04 1.27 -4.18
CA LEU A 67 1.00 0.73 -5.05
C LEU A 67 2.09 0.17 -4.15
N VAL A 68 2.51 -1.07 -4.40
CA VAL A 68 3.53 -1.76 -3.62
C VAL A 68 4.79 -1.89 -4.47
N GLU A 69 5.88 -1.30 -4.02
CA GLU A 69 7.22 -1.54 -4.57
C GLU A 69 7.85 -2.70 -3.79
N THR A 70 8.07 -3.84 -4.46
CA THR A 70 8.51 -5.08 -3.80
C THR A 70 10.02 -5.19 -3.62
N GLY A 71 10.78 -4.27 -4.22
CA GLY A 71 12.24 -4.16 -4.13
C GLY A 71 12.81 -3.42 -5.33
N PHE A 72 14.14 -3.23 -5.34
CA PHE A 72 14.87 -2.57 -6.42
C PHE A 72 15.60 -3.61 -7.28
N ILE A 73 15.22 -3.72 -8.57
CA ILE A 73 15.89 -4.63 -9.53
C ILE A 73 17.37 -4.29 -9.70
N THR A 74 17.74 -3.01 -9.61
CA THR A 74 19.13 -2.53 -9.72
C THR A 74 19.97 -2.78 -8.48
N HIS A 75 19.36 -3.17 -7.35
CA HIS A 75 20.08 -3.42 -6.11
C HIS A 75 20.75 -4.80 -6.17
N THR A 76 22.05 -4.85 -5.87
CA THR A 76 22.88 -6.06 -6.01
C THR A 76 22.36 -7.24 -5.18
N THR A 77 21.81 -6.97 -3.99
CA THR A 77 21.19 -7.97 -3.12
C THR A 77 19.72 -8.26 -3.42
N GLU A 78 18.86 -7.25 -3.61
CA GLU A 78 17.41 -7.44 -3.80
C GLU A 78 17.07 -7.95 -5.20
N GLY A 79 17.74 -7.45 -6.24
CA GLY A 79 17.46 -7.79 -7.64
C GLY A 79 17.45 -9.30 -7.91
N PRO A 80 18.51 -10.05 -7.54
CA PRO A 80 18.53 -11.50 -7.70
C PRO A 80 17.44 -12.22 -6.89
N GLN A 81 17.08 -11.73 -5.70
CA GLN A 81 16.02 -12.32 -4.88
C GLN A 81 14.64 -12.15 -5.53
N LEU A 82 14.38 -11.01 -6.16
CA LEU A 82 13.11 -10.75 -6.86
C LEU A 82 12.83 -11.75 -8.00
N ALA A 83 13.87 -12.38 -8.56
CA ALA A 83 13.74 -13.43 -9.58
C ALA A 83 13.50 -14.83 -8.99
N GLN A 84 13.67 -15.02 -7.68
CA GLN A 84 13.50 -16.32 -7.02
C GLN A 84 12.03 -16.57 -6.68
N SER A 85 11.48 -17.70 -7.12
CA SER A 85 10.09 -18.08 -6.83
C SER A 85 9.78 -18.11 -5.33
N THR A 86 10.70 -18.64 -4.52
CA THR A 86 10.53 -18.70 -3.06
C THR A 86 10.45 -17.33 -2.39
N TYR A 87 11.09 -16.31 -2.97
CA TYR A 87 10.99 -14.94 -2.49
C TYR A 87 9.70 -14.26 -2.98
N GLN A 88 9.31 -14.52 -4.23
CA GLN A 88 8.01 -14.10 -4.77
C GLN A 88 6.84 -14.67 -3.94
N ASP A 89 6.92 -15.93 -3.51
CA ASP A 89 5.91 -16.56 -2.65
C ASP A 89 5.78 -15.84 -1.30
N LYS A 90 6.90 -15.39 -0.71
CA LYS A 90 6.89 -14.58 0.51
C LYS A 90 6.22 -13.23 0.28
N ILE A 91 6.50 -12.58 -0.85
CA ILE A 91 5.88 -11.31 -1.24
C ILE A 91 4.36 -11.49 -1.38
N VAL A 92 3.92 -12.48 -2.17
CA VAL A 92 2.50 -12.77 -2.41
C VAL A 92 1.79 -13.10 -1.10
N SER A 93 2.40 -13.93 -0.25
CA SER A 93 1.86 -14.27 1.07
C SER A 93 1.71 -13.04 1.96
N GLY A 94 2.69 -12.13 1.94
CA GLY A 94 2.67 -10.91 2.75
C GLY A 94 1.58 -9.94 2.31
N ILE A 95 1.45 -9.73 0.99
CA ILE A 95 0.40 -8.89 0.42
C ILE A 95 -0.98 -9.48 0.72
N SER A 96 -1.18 -10.79 0.50
CA SER A 96 -2.45 -11.47 0.75
C SER A 96 -2.87 -11.40 2.23
N ALA A 97 -1.91 -11.63 3.15
CA ALA A 97 -2.13 -11.52 4.60
C ALA A 97 -2.48 -10.08 5.02
N GLY A 98 -1.83 -9.08 4.43
CA GLY A 98 -2.12 -7.67 4.66
C GLY A 98 -3.52 -7.26 4.20
N ILE A 99 -3.92 -7.66 2.99
CA ILE A 99 -5.27 -7.42 2.45
C ILE A 99 -6.32 -8.10 3.32
N SER A 100 -6.07 -9.35 3.74
CA SER A 100 -6.98 -10.09 4.63
C SER A 100 -7.12 -9.40 5.99
N SER A 101 -6.02 -8.90 6.56
CA SER A 101 -6.02 -8.13 7.80
C SER A 101 -6.85 -6.86 7.66
N TYR A 102 -6.61 -6.06 6.61
CA TYR A 102 -7.41 -4.89 6.28
C TYR A 102 -8.90 -5.22 6.17
N ALA A 103 -9.28 -6.25 5.42
CA ALA A 103 -10.67 -6.65 5.24
C ALA A 103 -11.36 -7.03 6.57
N LYS A 104 -10.65 -7.70 7.48
CA LYS A 104 -11.17 -8.03 8.83
C LYS A 104 -11.42 -6.78 9.66
N ILE A 105 -10.53 -5.79 9.60
CA ILE A 105 -10.66 -4.53 10.34
C ILE A 105 -11.82 -3.70 9.80
N MET A 106 -12.03 -3.71 8.48
CA MET A 106 -13.08 -2.93 7.83
C MET A 106 -14.46 -3.59 7.89
N ARG A 107 -14.56 -4.88 8.25
CA ARG A 107 -15.84 -5.54 8.47
C ARG A 107 -16.47 -5.02 9.77
N PRO A 108 -17.76 -4.63 9.75
CA PRO A 108 -18.51 -4.40 10.98
C PRO A 108 -18.42 -5.65 11.85
N GLN A 109 -18.06 -5.49 13.12
CA GLN A 109 -18.16 -6.59 14.07
C GLN A 109 -19.65 -6.81 14.31
N GLU A 110 -20.17 -7.99 13.97
CA GLU A 110 -21.50 -8.36 14.42
C GLU A 110 -21.49 -8.34 15.95
N THR A 111 -22.20 -7.38 16.54
CA THR A 111 -22.49 -7.42 17.96
C THR A 111 -23.32 -8.67 18.20
N SER A 112 -22.69 -9.72 18.72
CA SER A 112 -23.41 -10.89 19.21
C SER A 112 -24.44 -10.41 20.21
N LYS A 113 -25.72 -10.36 19.80
CA LYS A 113 -26.84 -10.18 20.70
C LYS A 113 -26.89 -11.42 21.58
N SER A 114 -26.23 -11.34 22.73
CA SER A 114 -26.46 -12.23 23.85
C SER A 114 -27.94 -12.08 24.23
N HIS A 115 -28.75 -13.02 23.75
CA HIS A 115 -30.11 -13.20 24.23
C HIS A 115 -29.99 -13.74 25.65
N ARG A 116 -30.30 -12.89 26.63
CA ARG A 116 -30.77 -13.32 27.93
C ARG A 116 -32.22 -13.72 27.83
#